data_AF-A0A3B9IXN2-F1
#
_entry.id   AF-A0A3B9IXN2-F1
#
_cell.length_a   1.000
_cell.length_b   1.000
_cell.length_c   1.000
_cell.angle_alpha   90.00
_cell.angle_beta   90.00
_cell.angle_gamma   90.00
#
_symmetry.space_group_name_H-M   'P 1'
#
loop_
_entity.id
_entity.type
_entity.pdbx_description
1 polymer ?
#
loop_
_entity_poly.entity_id
_entity_poly.type
_entity_poly.pdbx_seq_one_letter_code
_entity_poly.pdbx_strand_id
1 'polypeptide(L)'
;MLCGICGQRMKSGKFVINTHSAARAYSSVSWYEGNNLVAETNTDKTTGFFCQNCGIIMGVFFGARQVGFTSDYSQNLDDNIDSLPKKICPDCGTKLDIDYPRCPECGYLF
;
A
#
# COMPACT_ATOMS: atom_id res chain seq x y z
N MET A 1 -15.71 19.55 12.35
CA MET A 1 -15.68 18.09 12.55
C MET A 1 -16.60 17.73 13.70
N LEU A 2 -17.45 16.71 13.53
CA LEU A 2 -18.25 16.13 14.61
C LEU A 2 -17.48 14.94 15.19
N CYS A 3 -17.58 14.71 16.49
CA CYS A 3 -17.01 13.54 17.13
C CYS A 3 -17.78 12.29 16.69
N GLY A 4 -17.10 11.28 16.15
CA GLY A 4 -17.74 10.02 15.74
C GLY A 4 -18.32 9.19 16.89
N ILE A 5 -17.96 9.48 18.14
CA ILE A 5 -18.47 8.76 19.34
C ILE A 5 -19.70 9.46 19.92
N CYS A 6 -19.59 10.74 20.32
CA CYS A 6 -20.69 11.44 21.00
C CYS A 6 -21.51 12.38 20.09
N GLY A 7 -21.16 12.51 18.81
CA GLY A 7 -21.86 13.37 17.85
C GLY A 7 -21.65 14.88 18.05
N GLN A 8 -21.00 15.31 19.14
CA GLN A 8 -20.80 16.72 19.45
C GLN A 8 -19.74 17.38 18.56
N ARG A 9 -19.86 18.70 18.38
CA ARG A 9 -18.91 19.50 17.61
C ARG A 9 -17.55 19.56 18.31
N MET A 10 -16.50 19.15 17.61
CA MET A 10 -15.12 19.20 18.12
C MET A 10 -14.57 20.63 18.05
N LYS A 11 -13.70 20.97 19.01
CA LYS A 11 -12.94 22.23 19.01
C LYS A 11 -11.80 22.13 18.02
N SER A 12 -11.63 23.13 17.16
CA SER A 12 -10.50 23.22 16.23
C SER A 12 -9.35 24.02 16.85
N GLY A 13 -8.11 23.63 16.59
CA GLY A 13 -6.93 24.34 17.08
C GLY A 13 -5.65 23.85 16.43
N LYS A 14 -4.51 24.20 17.03
CA LYS A 14 -3.19 23.71 16.60
C LYS A 14 -2.90 22.36 17.27
N PHE A 15 -2.66 21.34 16.47
CA PHE A 15 -2.14 20.04 16.90
C PHE A 15 -0.63 20.04 16.78
N VAL A 16 0.08 19.59 17.81
CA VAL A 16 1.55 19.53 17.84
C VAL A 16 1.99 18.17 18.35
N ILE A 17 2.92 17.55 17.64
CA ILE A 17 3.59 16.32 18.05
C ILE A 17 4.95 16.72 18.60
N ASN A 18 5.22 16.32 19.84
CA ASN A 18 6.51 16.53 20.48
C ASN A 18 7.14 15.16 20.73
N THR A 19 8.41 15.00 20.34
CA THR A 19 9.21 13.84 20.75
C THR A 19 10.10 14.23 21.91
N HIS A 20 9.97 13.52 23.03
CA HIS A 20 10.88 13.64 24.17
C HIS A 20 11.81 12.42 24.20
N SER A 21 13.09 12.63 23.88
CA SER A 21 14.11 11.58 23.80
C SER A 21 15.44 12.09 24.34
N ALA A 22 16.21 11.21 24.99
CA ALA A 22 17.57 11.50 25.43
C ALA A 22 18.60 11.53 24.27
N ALA A 23 18.25 10.97 23.10
CA ALA A 23 19.04 10.96 21.88
C ALA A 23 18.41 11.81 20.77
N ARG A 24 19.10 11.98 19.63
CA ARG A 24 18.53 12.61 18.43
C ARG A 24 17.33 11.80 17.95
N ALA A 25 16.13 12.33 18.19
CA ALA A 25 14.89 11.75 17.70
C ALA A 25 14.13 12.77 16.86
N TYR A 26 13.43 12.28 15.84
CA TYR A 26 12.51 13.05 15.02
C TYR A 26 11.09 12.51 15.22
N SER A 27 10.11 13.39 15.14
CA SER A 27 8.70 12.99 15.14
C SER A 27 8.27 12.64 13.72
N SER A 28 7.59 11.52 13.54
CA SER A 28 6.87 11.20 12.32
C SER A 28 5.45 10.77 12.65
N VAL A 29 4.55 10.99 11.69
CA VAL A 29 3.20 10.43 11.68
C VAL A 29 3.17 9.39 10.59
N SER A 30 2.75 8.19 10.96
CA SER A 30 2.66 7.05 10.06
C SER A 30 1.28 6.44 10.15
N TRP A 31 0.72 6.11 8.99
CA TRP A 31 -0.54 5.39 8.86
C TRP A 31 -0.28 4.01 8.30
N TYR A 32 -0.81 3.00 8.99
CA TYR A 32 -0.68 1.60 8.62
C TYR A 32 -2.05 1.03 8.27
N GLU A 33 -2.08 0.14 7.28
CA GLU A 33 -3.18 -0.78 7.04
C GLU A 33 -2.67 -2.20 7.33
N GLY A 34 -3.14 -2.78 8.44
CA GLY A 34 -2.53 -3.99 8.99
C GLY A 34 -1.05 -3.76 9.32
N ASN A 35 -0.16 -4.52 8.67
CA ASN A 35 1.29 -4.40 8.85
C ASN A 35 1.98 -3.53 7.77
N ASN A 36 1.22 -3.01 6.80
CA ASN A 36 1.79 -2.26 5.69
C ASN A 36 1.80 -0.77 6.01
N LEU A 37 2.97 -0.13 5.96
CA LEU A 37 3.09 1.32 6.03
C LEU A 37 2.58 1.92 4.72
N VAL A 38 1.47 2.67 4.78
CA VAL A 38 0.81 3.21 3.58
C VAL A 38 1.16 4.67 3.38
N ALA A 39 1.15 5.48 4.44
CA ALA A 39 1.43 6.90 4.35
C ALA A 39 2.25 7.40 5.54
N GLU A 40 3.11 8.38 5.29
CA GLU A 40 3.89 9.04 6.33
C GLU A 40 4.07 10.53 6.09
N THR A 41 4.33 11.27 7.17
CA THR A 41 4.78 12.66 7.13
C THR A 41 5.68 12.97 8.30
N ASN A 42 6.62 13.89 8.09
CA ASN A 42 7.48 14.46 9.13
C ASN A 42 6.94 15.80 9.68
N THR A 43 5.69 16.16 9.34
CA THR A 43 5.07 17.38 9.82
C THR A 43 4.67 17.22 11.29
N ASP A 44 5.30 18.00 12.16
CA ASP A 44 5.09 17.99 13.61
C ASP A 44 3.94 18.88 14.08
N LYS A 45 3.36 19.69 13.18
CA LYS A 45 2.33 20.68 13.50
C LYS A 45 1.24 20.70 12.42
N THR A 46 -0.02 20.62 12.84
CA THR A 46 -1.13 20.73 11.88
C THR A 46 -2.41 21.28 12.53
N THR A 47 -3.49 21.37 11.74
CA THR A 47 -4.84 21.63 12.26
C THR A 47 -5.37 20.42 13.01
N GLY A 48 -5.72 20.62 14.27
CA GLY A 48 -6.26 19.61 15.17
C GLY A 48 -7.72 19.80 15.50
N PHE A 49 -8.35 18.71 15.90
CA PHE A 49 -9.68 18.67 16.48
C PHE A 49 -9.63 17.95 17.83
N PHE A 50 -10.22 18.55 18.86
CA PHE A 50 -10.33 17.99 20.19
C PHE A 50 -11.79 17.86 20.62
N CYS A 51 -12.20 16.67 21.05
CA CYS A 51 -13.49 16.43 21.67
C CYS A 51 -13.35 16.49 23.20
N GLN A 52 -13.94 17.52 23.81
CA GLN A 52 -13.87 17.71 25.27
C GLN A 52 -14.63 16.63 26.06
N ASN A 53 -15.67 16.03 25.47
CA ASN A 53 -16.50 15.03 26.14
C ASN A 53 -15.88 13.62 26.11
N CYS A 54 -15.25 13.26 24.99
CA CYS A 54 -14.69 11.91 24.79
C CYS A 54 -13.17 11.85 24.96
N GLY A 55 -12.48 12.99 25.08
CA GLY A 55 -11.02 13.03 25.17
C GLY A 55 -10.27 12.74 23.86
N ILE A 56 -10.98 12.61 22.73
CA ILE A 56 -10.38 12.28 21.43
C ILE A 56 -9.68 13.51 20.85
N ILE A 57 -8.45 13.32 20.38
CA ILE A 57 -7.69 14.30 19.62
C ILE A 57 -7.39 13.73 18.24
N MET A 58 -7.61 14.52 17.18
CA MET A 58 -7.32 14.15 15.80
C MET A 58 -6.55 15.28 15.12
N GLY A 59 -5.53 14.94 14.32
CA GLY A 59 -4.80 15.89 13.48
C GLY A 59 -5.10 15.63 11.99
N VAL A 60 -5.20 16.68 11.18
CA VAL A 60 -5.37 16.57 9.73
C VAL A 60 -4.05 16.91 9.05
N PHE A 61 -3.38 15.95 8.43
CA PHE A 61 -2.05 16.16 7.84
C PHE A 61 -2.15 16.31 6.32
N PHE A 62 -1.96 17.53 5.82
CA PHE A 62 -1.90 17.79 4.38
C PHE A 62 -0.50 17.46 3.86
N GLY A 63 -0.42 16.76 2.72
CA GLY A 63 0.86 16.42 2.09
C GLY A 63 1.57 15.20 2.70
N ALA A 64 0.84 14.31 3.38
CA ALA A 64 1.38 12.99 3.69
C ALA A 64 1.78 12.27 2.39
N ARG A 65 2.97 11.68 2.37
CA ARG A 65 3.47 10.93 1.22
C ARG A 65 2.92 9.51 1.29
N GLN A 66 2.37 9.04 0.18
CA GLN A 66 2.06 7.62 0.03
C GLN A 66 3.38 6.86 -0.18
N VAL A 67 3.68 5.94 0.72
CA VAL A 67 4.90 5.11 0.71
C VAL A 67 4.60 3.61 0.57
N GLY A 68 3.32 3.23 0.62
CA GLY A 68 2.83 1.90 0.34
C GLY A 68 1.45 1.91 -0.31
N PHE A 69 0.90 0.72 -0.54
CA PHE A 69 -0.41 0.54 -1.18
C PHE A 69 -1.43 0.07 -0.16
N THR A 70 -2.66 0.58 -0.28
CA THR A 70 -3.82 -0.02 0.39
C THR A 70 -4.23 -1.29 -0.35
N SER A 71 -4.99 -2.15 0.34
CA SER A 71 -5.59 -3.37 -0.20
C SER A 71 -6.47 -3.13 -1.44
N ASP A 72 -7.04 -1.94 -1.58
CA ASP A 72 -7.77 -1.54 -2.80
C ASP A 72 -6.88 -1.58 -4.07
N TYR A 73 -5.56 -1.46 -3.90
CA TYR A 73 -4.56 -1.47 -4.97
C TYR A 73 -3.59 -2.65 -4.86
N SER A 74 -3.79 -3.60 -3.94
CA SER A 74 -3.02 -4.84 -3.90
C SER A 74 -3.51 -5.76 -5.02
N GLN A 75 -3.05 -5.50 -6.24
CA GLN A 75 -3.24 -6.44 -7.33
C GLN A 75 -2.38 -7.67 -7.03
N ASN A 76 -3.03 -8.82 -6.86
CA ASN A 76 -2.35 -10.09 -7.03
C ASN A 76 -2.00 -10.19 -8.51
N LEU A 77 -0.75 -9.91 -8.88
CA LEU A 77 -0.25 -10.18 -10.24
C LEU A 77 -0.19 -11.69 -10.55
N ASP A 78 -0.53 -12.54 -9.59
CA ASP A 78 -0.64 -14.00 -9.74
C ASP A 78 -1.98 -14.45 -10.35
N ASP A 79 -2.49 -13.72 -11.35
CA ASP A 79 -3.54 -14.24 -12.22
C ASP A 79 -2.92 -15.26 -13.21
N ASN A 80 -2.45 -16.40 -12.70
CA ASN A 80 -2.10 -17.61 -13.46
C ASN A 80 -1.41 -17.37 -14.84
N ILE A 81 -0.37 -16.53 -14.88
CA ILE A 81 0.48 -16.37 -16.07
C ILE A 81 1.49 -17.54 -16.23
N ASP A 82 1.39 -18.60 -15.43
CA ASP A 82 2.31 -19.75 -15.52
C ASP A 82 1.89 -20.85 -16.52
N SER A 83 0.82 -20.65 -17.30
CA SER A 83 0.43 -21.61 -18.33
C SER A 83 0.30 -20.97 -19.72
N LEU A 84 1.45 -20.79 -20.38
CA LEU A 84 1.45 -20.54 -21.82
C LEU A 84 0.76 -21.71 -22.53
N PRO A 85 -0.08 -21.46 -23.56
CA PRO A 85 -0.67 -22.52 -24.36
C PRO A 85 0.45 -23.37 -24.98
N LYS A 86 0.29 -24.70 -24.93
CA LYS A 86 1.29 -25.66 -25.42
C LYS A 86 0.94 -26.14 -26.82
N LYS A 87 1.92 -26.26 -27.70
CA LYS A 87 1.83 -26.89 -29.03
C LYS A 87 2.57 -28.22 -29.05
N ILE A 88 2.19 -29.10 -29.98
CA ILE A 88 2.81 -30.41 -30.18
C ILE A 88 3.60 -30.36 -31.48
N CYS A 89 4.86 -30.78 -31.46
CA CYS A 89 5.65 -30.92 -32.67
C CYS A 89 5.04 -32.00 -33.58
N PRO A 90 4.70 -31.70 -34.85
CA PRO A 90 4.10 -32.69 -35.75
C PRO A 90 5.07 -33.81 -36.15
N ASP A 91 6.38 -33.57 -36.03
CA ASP A 91 7.43 -34.52 -36.44
C ASP A 91 7.83 -35.49 -35.30
N CYS A 92 8.09 -34.97 -34.09
CA CYS A 92 8.58 -35.79 -32.98
C CYS A 92 7.59 -35.94 -31.80
N GLY A 93 6.44 -35.27 -31.85
CA GLY A 93 5.41 -35.36 -30.80
C GLY A 93 5.71 -34.60 -29.50
N THR A 94 6.84 -33.87 -29.42
CA THR A 94 7.22 -33.13 -28.21
C THR A 94 6.24 -32.00 -27.92
N LYS A 95 5.79 -31.90 -26.65
CA LYS A 95 4.98 -30.79 -26.15
C LYS A 95 5.89 -29.61 -25.80
N LEU A 96 5.63 -28.45 -26.41
CA LEU A 96 6.42 -27.23 -26.27
C LEU A 96 5.49 -26.05 -25.99
N ASP A 97 6.01 -25.00 -25.38
CA ASP A 97 5.26 -23.74 -25.28
C ASP A 97 5.14 -23.08 -26.67
N ILE A 98 4.04 -22.35 -26.89
CA ILE A 98 3.71 -21.80 -28.22
C ILE A 98 4.82 -20.89 -28.80
N ASP A 99 5.59 -20.26 -27.91
CA ASP A 99 6.61 -19.27 -28.24
C ASP A 99 7.88 -19.86 -28.85
N TYR A 100 8.04 -21.19 -28.88
CA TYR A 100 9.19 -21.83 -29.52
C TYR A 100 9.05 -21.83 -31.05
N PRO A 101 9.80 -20.99 -31.82
CA PRO A 101 9.69 -20.97 -33.29
C PRO A 101 10.21 -22.26 -33.94
N ARG A 102 11.00 -23.05 -33.20
CA ARG A 102 11.62 -24.29 -33.64
C ARG A 102 11.57 -25.32 -32.52
N CYS A 103 11.34 -26.58 -32.87
CA CYS A 103 11.41 -27.69 -31.93
C CYS A 103 12.87 -27.92 -31.48
N PRO A 104 13.18 -27.90 -30.18
CA PRO A 104 14.53 -28.15 -29.67
C PRO A 104 14.97 -29.60 -29.81
N GLU A 105 14.04 -30.54 -29.90
CA GLU A 105 14.33 -31.99 -29.95
C GLU A 105 14.67 -32.47 -31.37
N CYS A 106 13.87 -32.10 -32.37
CA CYS A 106 14.06 -32.56 -33.75
C CYS A 106 14.47 -31.46 -34.74
N GLY A 107 14.45 -30.19 -34.30
CA GLY A 107 14.78 -29.07 -35.17
C GLY A 107 13.68 -28.68 -36.18
N TYR A 108 12.48 -29.25 -36.09
CA TYR A 108 11.33 -28.87 -36.91
C TYR A 108 10.98 -27.39 -36.75
N LEU A 109 10.76 -26.68 -37.85
CA LEU A 109 10.36 -25.27 -37.86
C LEU A 109 8.83 -25.17 -37.89
N PHE A 110 8.23 -24.50 -36.90
CA PHE A 110 6.78 -24.38 -36.74
C PHE A 110 6.17 -23.30 -37.63
#